data_AF-A0A2N1HVT0-F1
#
_entry.id   AF-A0A2N1HVT0-F1
#
_cell.length_a   1.000
_cell.length_b   1.000
_cell.length_c   1.000
_cell.angle_alpha   90.00
_cell.angle_beta   90.00
_cell.angle_gamma   90.00
#
_symmetry.space_group_name_H-M   'P 1'
#
loop_
_entity.id
_entity.type
_entity.pdbx_description
1 polymer ?
#
loop_
_entity_poly.entity_id
_entity_poly.type
_entity_poly.pdbx_seq_one_letter_code
_entity_poly.pdbx_strand_id
1 'polypeptide(L)'
;MIFSADGRYTGDKRYVSVRVIESEVTVEGFNLKYTGTLYNSGTDSLDKVQLIIDLYGEHPLIKESLSPIYQCKKSLENSLPAEESIDFSGHCEIPQMVAESHKNHRVSIGKQ
;
A
#
# COMPACT_ATOMS: atom_id res chain seq x y z
N MET A 1 9.85 -0.96 -11.20
CA MET A 1 9.68 -1.62 -9.88
C MET A 1 9.65 -0.51 -8.84
N ILE A 2 8.50 -0.20 -8.23
CA ILE A 2 8.45 0.71 -7.09
C ILE A 2 8.31 -0.19 -5.86
N PHE A 3 9.42 -0.42 -5.15
CA PHE A 3 9.39 -1.00 -3.81
C PHE A 3 9.18 0.13 -2.81
N SER A 4 8.12 0.10 -2.01
CA SER A 4 8.16 0.87 -0.76
C SER A 4 7.29 0.22 0.31
N ALA A 5 7.81 0.18 1.54
CA ALA A 5 7.04 0.72 2.64
C ALA A 5 7.85 1.92 3.15
N ASP A 6 7.18 3.04 3.33
CA ASP A 6 7.74 4.25 3.87
C ASP A 6 6.70 4.83 4.83
N GLY A 7 7.06 4.90 6.11
CA GLY A 7 6.21 5.45 7.18
C GLY A 7 5.87 6.94 7.02
N ARG A 8 5.92 7.51 5.80
CA ARG A 8 5.55 8.89 5.47
C ARG A 8 4.19 9.28 6.03
N TYR A 9 3.26 8.33 6.10
CA TYR A 9 1.91 8.56 6.61
C TYR A 9 1.82 8.58 8.14
N THR A 10 2.89 8.24 8.86
CA THR A 10 2.89 8.14 10.33
C THR A 10 3.77 9.18 11.03
N GLY A 11 4.84 9.64 10.37
CA GLY A 11 5.91 10.38 11.03
C GLY A 11 6.67 9.58 12.11
N ASP A 12 6.33 8.30 12.31
CA ASP A 12 6.93 7.40 13.29
C ASP A 12 8.06 6.62 12.63
N LYS A 13 9.29 6.83 13.12
CA LYS A 13 10.51 6.22 12.56
C LYS A 13 10.46 4.69 12.58
N ARG A 14 9.67 4.08 13.46
CA ARG A 14 9.53 2.62 13.54
C ARG A 14 8.80 2.03 12.34
N TYR A 15 7.89 2.79 11.73
CA TYR A 15 7.19 2.36 10.51
C TYR A 15 8.02 2.63 9.24
N VAL A 16 9.14 3.37 9.35
CA VAL A 16 10.04 3.65 8.23
C VAL A 16 10.95 2.47 7.91
N SER A 17 11.21 1.56 8.86
CA SER A 17 12.04 0.37 8.63
C SER A 17 11.32 -0.74 7.88
N VAL A 18 9.99 -0.69 7.80
CA VAL A 18 9.21 -1.72 7.09
C VAL A 18 9.43 -1.57 5.60
N ARG A 19 9.46 -2.70 4.90
CA ARG A 19 9.65 -2.79 3.45
C ARG A 19 8.59 -3.68 2.84
N VAL A 20 8.26 -3.42 1.59
CA VAL A 20 7.50 -4.36 0.76
C VAL A 20 8.53 -5.18 -0.03
N ILE A 21 8.54 -6.50 0.20
CA ILE A 21 9.40 -7.43 -0.52
C ILE A 21 8.82 -7.70 -1.92
N GLU A 22 7.52 -7.97 -1.95
CA GLU A 22 6.77 -8.24 -3.17
C GLU A 22 5.36 -7.68 -3.03
N SER A 23 4.79 -7.26 -4.16
CA SER A 23 3.39 -6.84 -4.21
C SER A 23 2.85 -6.99 -5.61
N GLU A 24 1.61 -7.44 -5.70
CA GLU A 24 0.85 -7.53 -6.95
C GLU A 24 -0.51 -6.85 -6.75
N VAL A 25 -0.97 -6.21 -7.82
CA VAL A 25 -2.27 -5.56 -7.86
C VAL A 25 -2.93 -5.90 -9.19
N THR A 26 -4.17 -6.39 -9.11
CA THR A 26 -4.99 -6.77 -10.26
C THR A 26 -6.32 -6.03 -10.17
N VAL A 27 -6.76 -5.46 -11.29
CA VAL A 27 -8.06 -4.78 -11.40
C VAL A 27 -9.00 -5.64 -12.23
N GLU A 28 -10.14 -6.00 -11.64
CA GLU A 28 -11.22 -6.75 -12.28
C GLU A 28 -12.53 -5.96 -12.17
N GLY A 29 -12.92 -5.30 -13.26
CA GLY A 29 -14.07 -4.39 -13.25
C GLY A 29 -13.85 -3.22 -12.28
N PHE A 30 -14.68 -3.12 -11.24
CA PHE A 30 -14.58 -2.10 -10.20
C PHE A 30 -13.87 -2.59 -8.94
N ASN A 31 -13.25 -3.77 -8.99
CA ASN A 31 -12.56 -4.37 -7.85
C ASN A 31 -11.05 -4.39 -8.06
N LEU A 32 -10.34 -3.71 -7.17
CA LEU A 32 -8.91 -3.85 -6.99
C LEU A 32 -8.66 -5.04 -6.06
N LYS A 33 -7.92 -6.05 -6.52
CA LYS A 33 -7.35 -7.10 -5.66
C LYS A 33 -5.87 -6.81 -5.46
N TYR A 34 -5.37 -7.02 -4.26
CA TYR A 34 -3.97 -6.83 -3.93
C TYR A 34 -3.44 -7.96 -3.07
N THR A 35 -2.17 -8.29 -3.28
CA THR A 35 -1.41 -9.28 -2.50
C THR A 35 0.03 -8.79 -2.34
N GLY A 36 0.74 -9.30 -1.35
CA GLY A 36 2.17 -9.04 -1.21
C GLY A 36 2.70 -9.43 0.16
N THR A 37 3.96 -9.08 0.39
CA THR A 37 4.69 -9.44 1.60
C THR A 37 5.35 -8.20 2.19
N LEU A 38 5.03 -7.90 3.44
CA LEU A 38 5.71 -6.88 4.24
C LEU A 38 6.83 -7.54 5.04
N TYR A 39 7.94 -6.84 5.20
CA TYR A 39 9.04 -7.21 6.08
C TYR A 39 9.39 -6.06 7.00
N ASN A 40 9.36 -6.31 8.30
CA ASN A 40 9.78 -5.32 9.29
C ASN A 40 11.23 -5.55 9.67
N SER A 41 12.14 -4.72 9.17
CA SER A 41 13.55 -4.79 9.57
C SER A 41 13.83 -4.05 10.88
N GLY A 42 12.80 -3.63 11.61
CA GLY A 42 12.92 -2.99 12.92
C GLY A 42 13.00 -4.02 14.05
N THR A 43 13.47 -3.58 15.21
CA THR A 43 13.61 -4.41 16.41
C THR A 43 12.32 -4.54 17.23
N ASP A 44 11.32 -3.71 16.92
CA ASP A 44 10.04 -3.68 17.62
C ASP A 44 8.93 -4.25 16.73
N SER A 45 8.01 -5.00 17.35
CA SER A 45 6.74 -5.36 16.71
C SER A 45 5.87 -4.12 16.55
N LEU A 46 5.13 -4.04 15.44
CA LEU A 46 4.22 -2.93 15.13
C LEU A 46 2.77 -3.41 15.16
N ASP A 47 2.01 -2.84 16.09
CA ASP A 47 0.55 -3.00 16.11
C ASP A 47 -0.14 -1.92 15.28
N LYS A 48 -1.43 -2.13 14.98
CA LYS A 48 -2.28 -1.12 14.34
C LYS A 48 -1.72 -0.62 13.00
N VAL A 49 -1.09 -1.53 12.25
CA VAL A 49 -0.53 -1.21 10.93
C VAL A 49 -1.68 -1.02 9.95
N GLN A 50 -1.67 0.10 9.23
CA GLN A 50 -2.60 0.35 8.14
C GLN A 50 -1.84 0.25 6.81
N LEU A 51 -2.25 -0.65 5.92
CA LEU A 51 -1.83 -0.64 4.53
C LEU A 51 -2.45 0.55 3.81
N ILE A 52 -1.64 1.20 2.98
CA ILE A 52 -2.05 2.29 2.11
C ILE A 52 -1.60 1.92 0.70
N ILE A 53 -2.56 1.75 -0.21
CA ILE A 53 -2.31 1.35 -1.60
C ILE A 53 -2.65 2.53 -2.48
N ASP A 54 -1.62 3.20 -2.95
CA ASP A 54 -1.68 4.33 -3.86
C ASP A 54 -1.72 3.81 -5.30
N LEU A 55 -2.75 4.18 -6.05
CA LEU A 55 -2.87 3.87 -7.48
C LEU A 55 -2.50 5.10 -8.29
N TYR A 56 -1.69 4.89 -9.33
CA TYR A 56 -1.23 5.92 -10.25
C TYR A 56 -1.71 5.59 -11.67
N GLY A 57 -2.09 6.65 -12.38
CA GLY A 57 -2.66 6.54 -13.71
C GLY A 57 -2.87 7.91 -14.34
N GLU A 58 -3.49 7.92 -15.52
CA GLU A 58 -3.86 9.17 -16.19
C GLU A 58 -5.20 9.68 -15.65
N HIS A 59 -5.23 10.91 -15.14
CA HIS A 59 -6.49 11.51 -14.67
C HIS A 59 -6.58 12.98 -15.12
N PRO A 60 -7.71 13.44 -15.68
CA PRO A 60 -7.84 14.78 -16.26
C PRO A 60 -7.52 15.94 -15.31
N LEU A 61 -7.74 15.73 -14.00
CA LEU A 61 -7.50 16.74 -12.96
C LEU A 61 -6.11 16.62 -12.31
N ILE A 62 -5.40 15.51 -12.51
CA ILE A 62 -4.09 15.27 -11.90
C ILE A 62 -3.03 15.44 -12.98
N LYS A 63 -2.38 16.60 -12.97
CA LYS A 63 -1.38 16.97 -13.97
C LYS A 63 0.02 16.45 -13.63
N GLU A 64 0.24 16.02 -12.39
CA GLU A 64 1.52 15.54 -11.91
C GLU A 64 1.51 14.02 -11.74
N SER A 65 2.47 13.34 -12.36
CA SER A 65 2.64 11.88 -12.29
C SER A 65 2.97 11.34 -10.90
N LEU A 66 3.19 12.22 -9.92
CA LEU A 66 3.60 11.86 -8.56
C LEU A 66 2.43 11.81 -7.56
N SER A 67 1.23 12.25 -7.95
CA SER A 67 0.04 12.19 -7.10
C SER A 67 -0.81 10.96 -7.44
N PRO A 68 -1.23 10.16 -6.44
CA PRO A 68 -2.11 9.03 -6.70
C PRO A 68 -3.48 9.50 -7.19
N ILE A 69 -4.02 8.79 -8.18
CA ILE A 69 -5.39 9.00 -8.68
C ILE A 69 -6.43 8.40 -7.73
N TYR A 70 -6.01 7.45 -6.90
CA TYR A 70 -6.84 6.81 -5.89
C TYR A 70 -5.97 6.23 -4.78
N GLN A 71 -6.51 6.18 -3.57
CA GLN A 71 -5.82 5.61 -2.42
C GLN A 71 -6.79 4.67 -1.67
N CYS A 72 -6.41 3.40 -1.55
CA CYS A 72 -7.11 2.47 -0.68
C CYS A 72 -6.37 2.34 0.67
N LYS A 73 -7.12 2.29 1.77
CA LYS A 73 -6.57 2.07 3.11
C LYS A 73 -7.19 0.83 3.74
N LYS A 74 -6.36 -0.05 4.30
CA LYS A 74 -6.81 -1.25 5.00
C LYS A 74 -6.01 -1.48 6.26
N SER A 75 -6.68 -1.64 7.40
CA SER A 75 -6.02 -2.09 8.62
C SER A 75 -5.59 -3.55 8.48
N LEU A 76 -4.35 -3.85 8.85
CA LEU A 76 -3.91 -5.22 9.10
C LEU A 76 -4.48 -5.67 10.44
N GLU A 77 -5.12 -6.83 10.45
CA GLU A 77 -5.70 -7.41 11.67
C GLU A 77 -4.62 -7.95 12.61
N ASN A 78 -3.47 -8.32 12.05
CA ASN A 78 -2.34 -8.86 12.78
C ASN A 78 -1.28 -7.78 13.03
N SER A 79 -0.55 -7.94 14.14
CA SER A 79 0.70 -7.21 14.38
C SER A 79 1.74 -7.61 13.33
N LEU A 80 2.58 -6.67 12.94
CA LEU A 80 3.75 -6.92 12.10
C LEU A 80 4.96 -7.17 13.02
N PRO A 81 5.43 -8.43 13.19
CA PRO A 81 6.47 -8.75 14.15
C PRO A 81 7.82 -8.13 13.79
N ALA A 82 8.73 -8.03 14.77
CA ALA A 82 10.09 -7.54 14.55
C ALA A 82 10.90 -8.55 13.72
N GLU A 83 11.73 -8.05 12.81
CA GLU A 83 12.65 -8.85 11.99
C GLU A 83 11.99 -10.00 11.19
N GLU A 84 10.68 -9.92 10.96
CA GLU A 84 9.88 -10.96 10.31
C GLU A 84 9.07 -10.42 9.13
N SER A 85 8.61 -11.35 8.29
CA SER A 85 7.73 -11.08 7.16
C SER A 85 6.30 -11.52 7.47
N ILE A 86 5.33 -10.78 6.94
CA ILE A 86 3.93 -11.20 6.90
C ILE A 86 3.38 -11.02 5.49
N ASP A 87 2.54 -11.96 5.10
CA ASP A 87 1.76 -11.84 3.88
C ASP A 87 0.54 -10.96 4.12
N PHE A 88 0.17 -10.17 3.12
CA PHE A 88 -1.07 -9.42 3.10
C PHE A 88 -1.83 -9.68 1.81
N SER A 89 -3.14 -9.64 1.92
CA SER A 89 -4.04 -9.68 0.77
C SER A 89 -5.35 -8.97 1.07
N GLY A 90 -6.07 -8.58 0.04
CA GLY A 90 -7.39 -8.02 0.17
C GLY A 90 -7.93 -7.44 -1.11
N HIS A 91 -8.99 -6.64 -0.97
CA HIS A 91 -9.62 -5.97 -2.09
C HIS A 91 -10.15 -4.59 -1.69
N CYS A 92 -10.33 -3.73 -2.69
CA CYS A 92 -10.94 -2.42 -2.58
C CYS A 92 -11.87 -2.19 -3.76
N GLU A 93 -13.06 -1.64 -3.51
CA GLU A 93 -13.87 -1.10 -4.58
C GLU A 93 -13.24 0.21 -5.07
N ILE A 94 -13.17 0.38 -6.39
CA ILE A 94 -12.57 1.55 -7.05
C ILE A 94 -13.53 2.11 -8.11
N PRO A 95 -13.54 3.44 -8.33
CA PRO A 95 -14.31 4.03 -9.41
C PRO A 95 -13.87 3.52 -10.79
N GLN A 96 -14.81 3.43 -11.73
CA GLN A 96 -14.55 3.02 -13.12
C GLN A 96 -13.36 3.74 -13.76
N MET A 97 -13.31 5.07 -13.61
CA MET A 97 -12.26 5.89 -14.18
C MET A 97 -10.86 5.56 -13.64
N VAL A 98 -10.77 5.05 -12.41
CA VAL A 98 -9.51 4.60 -11.81
C VAL A 98 -9.13 3.24 -12.39
N ALA A 99 -10.10 2.33 -12.51
CA ALA A 99 -9.88 1.00 -13.09
C ALA A 99 -9.36 1.08 -14.53
N GLU A 100 -9.90 1.99 -15.34
CA GLU A 100 -9.51 2.18 -16.74
C GLU A 100 -8.17 2.91 -16.92
N SER A 101 -7.76 3.73 -15.96
CA SER A 101 -6.56 4.58 -16.07
C SER A 101 -5.35 4.06 -15.29
N HIS A 102 -5.55 3.04 -14.43
CA HIS A 102 -4.49 2.46 -13.60
C HIS A 102 -3.33 1.94 -14.46
N LYS A 103 -2.11 2.37 -14.12
CA LYS A 103 -0.87 1.90 -14.76
C LYS A 103 0.13 1.35 -13.76
N ASN A 104 0.12 1.85 -12.54
CA ASN A 104 1.12 1.52 -11.53
C ASN A 104 0.54 1.73 -10.14
N HIS A 105 1.16 1.10 -9.14
CA HIS A 105 0.76 1.21 -7.75
C HIS A 105 1.98 1.39 -6.83
N ARG A 106 1.70 1.83 -5.62
CA ARG A 106 2.65 1.85 -4.52
C ARG A 106 1.94 1.39 -3.26
N VAL A 107 2.56 0.46 -2.53
CA VAL A 107 2.14 0.11 -1.19
C VAL A 107 2.93 0.97 -0.21
N SER A 108 2.30 1.42 0.88
CA SER A 108 2.91 2.14 1.98
C SER A 108 2.27 1.67 3.29
N ILE A 109 2.87 2.02 4.42
CA ILE A 109 2.27 1.75 5.73
C ILE A 109 2.00 3.02 6.53
N GLY A 110 0.85 3.00 7.19
CA GLY A 110 0.34 3.98 8.12
C GLY A 110 0.14 3.38 9.50
N LYS A 111 -0.36 4.20 10.42
CA LYS A 111 -0.78 3.84 11.77
C LYS A 111 -2.27 4.14 11.89
N GLN A 112 -3.04 3.19 12.42
CA GLN A 112 -4.48 3.35 12.66
C GLN A 112 -4.78 4.40 13.73
#